data_AF-A0A2U3KKA7-F1
#
_entry.id   AF-A0A2U3KKA7-F1
#
_cell.length_a   1.000
_cell.length_b   1.000
_cell.length_c   1.000
_cell.angle_alpha   90.00
_cell.angle_beta   90.00
_cell.angle_gamma   90.00
#
_symmetry.space_group_name_H-M   'P 1'
#
loop_
_entity.id
_entity.type
_entity.pdbx_description
1 polymer ?
#
loop_
_entity_poly.entity_id
_entity_poly.type
_entity_poly.pdbx_seq_one_letter_code
_entity_poly.pdbx_strand_id
1 'polypeptide(L)'
;MDDAGEAGGPFAGQMALNGGNGSIGNGQCVVTGVGSAVSTAPSTLTLTLNIAFTAAFTGNRVVYVAGRDRAEGNNTDWQAVATWTVQ
;
A
#
# COMPACT_ATOMS: atom_id res chain seq x y z
N MET A 1 7.00 -8.57 10.18
CA MET A 1 5.64 -8.07 9.93
C MET A 1 4.77 -8.82 10.90
N ASP A 2 4.37 -8.20 12.00
CA ASP A 2 3.31 -8.74 12.83
C ASP A 2 1.96 -8.19 12.35
N ASP A 3 0.87 -8.81 12.79
CA ASP A 3 -0.49 -8.50 12.35
C ASP A 3 -0.96 -7.09 12.78
N ALA A 4 -0.18 -6.43 13.64
CA ALA A 4 -0.39 -5.06 14.10
C ALA A 4 0.14 -4.00 13.11
N GLY A 5 0.82 -4.42 12.03
CA GLY A 5 1.44 -3.48 11.10
C GLY A 5 2.65 -2.76 11.72
N GLU A 6 3.29 -3.32 12.75
CA GLU A 6 4.58 -2.81 13.19
C GLU A 6 5.61 -3.11 12.10
N ALA A 7 6.02 -2.01 11.45
CA ALA A 7 6.95 -2.05 10.35
C ALA A 7 8.35 -2.35 10.86
N GLY A 8 8.71 -3.63 10.94
CA GLY A 8 10.11 -4.07 11.06
C GLY A 8 10.96 -3.78 9.81
N GLY A 9 10.47 -2.96 8.88
CA GLY A 9 11.12 -2.55 7.62
C GLY A 9 10.98 -1.03 7.40
N PRO A 10 11.51 -0.47 6.29
CA PRO A 10 11.54 0.98 6.05
C PRO A 10 10.12 1.53 5.80
N PHE A 11 9.44 1.87 6.90
CA PHE A 11 8.12 2.49 6.90
C PHE A 11 8.20 3.85 6.22
N ALA A 12 7.41 4.02 5.17
CA ALA A 12 7.35 5.26 4.38
C ALA A 12 6.40 6.33 4.98
N GLY A 13 5.71 6.02 6.09
CA GLY A 13 4.70 6.88 6.69
C GLY A 13 3.27 6.49 6.32
N GLN A 14 2.34 7.40 6.62
CA GLN A 14 0.91 7.26 6.32
C GLN A 14 0.43 8.38 5.41
N MET A 15 -0.49 8.06 4.50
CA MET A 15 -1.10 9.03 3.60
C MET A 15 -2.59 8.75 3.46
N ALA A 16 -3.41 9.79 3.58
CA ALA A 16 -4.82 9.71 3.25
C ALA A 16 -5.01 9.76 1.73
N LEU A 17 -5.78 8.82 1.18
CA LEU A 17 -6.17 8.81 -0.24
C LEU A 17 -7.48 9.58 -0.44
N ASN A 18 -7.39 10.90 -0.34
CA ASN A 18 -8.51 11.84 -0.50
C ASN A 18 -8.44 12.60 -1.84
N GLY A 19 -7.69 12.09 -2.82
CA GLY A 19 -7.43 12.76 -4.10
C GLY A 19 -6.48 13.96 -4.02
N GLY A 20 -5.82 14.17 -2.88
CA GLY A 20 -4.83 15.24 -2.69
C GLY A 20 -3.45 14.94 -3.29
N ASN A 21 -2.59 15.97 -3.30
CA ASN A 21 -1.26 15.93 -3.93
C ASN A 21 -0.15 15.33 -3.03
N GLY A 22 -0.52 14.58 -1.98
CA GLY A 22 0.45 13.96 -1.08
C GLY A 22 1.26 12.85 -1.75
N SER A 23 2.43 12.53 -1.20
CA SER A 23 3.20 11.34 -1.55
C SER A 23 3.86 10.75 -0.32
N ILE A 24 4.05 9.42 -0.33
CA ILE A 24 4.85 8.67 0.63
C ILE A 24 5.82 7.79 -0.13
N GLY A 25 7.01 7.59 0.41
CA GLY A 25 8.00 6.75 -0.27
C GLY A 25 9.16 6.39 0.64
N ASN A 26 9.96 5.46 0.16
CA ASN A 26 11.21 5.05 0.76
C ASN A 26 12.27 4.91 -0.35
N GLY A 27 13.42 4.30 -0.04
CA GLY A 27 14.50 4.11 -1.01
C GLY A 27 14.13 3.18 -2.17
N GLN A 28 13.01 2.46 -2.10
CA GLN A 28 12.59 1.48 -3.11
C GLN A 28 11.48 1.99 -4.03
N CYS A 29 10.52 2.75 -3.50
CA CYS A 29 9.38 3.24 -4.27
C CYS A 29 8.76 4.53 -3.70
N VAL A 30 7.97 5.20 -4.53
CA VAL A 30 7.13 6.34 -4.16
C VAL A 30 5.69 6.05 -4.57
N VAL A 31 4.75 6.25 -3.65
CA VAL A 31 3.31 6.24 -3.90
C VAL A 31 2.82 7.68 -3.91
N THR A 32 2.10 8.06 -4.96
CA THR A 32 1.54 9.41 -5.12
C THR A 32 0.03 9.38 -4.95
N GLY A 33 -0.53 10.37 -4.23
CA GLY A 33 -1.97 10.52 -4.05
C GLY A 33 -2.70 10.88 -5.35
N VAL A 34 -2.05 11.66 -6.21
CA VAL A 34 -2.58 11.97 -7.56
C VAL A 34 -2.61 10.72 -8.42
N GLY A 35 -3.79 10.39 -8.94
CA GLY A 35 -4.01 9.16 -9.70
C GLY A 35 -4.19 7.90 -8.84
N SER A 36 -4.10 8.03 -7.51
CA SER A 36 -4.55 7.01 -6.58
C SER A 36 -6.00 7.25 -6.16
N ALA A 37 -6.73 6.18 -5.89
CA ALA A 37 -8.13 6.23 -5.50
C ALA A 37 -8.49 5.08 -4.56
N VAL A 38 -9.53 5.30 -3.77
CA VAL A 38 -10.15 4.27 -2.94
C VAL A 38 -11.65 4.26 -3.23
N SER A 39 -12.21 3.07 -3.36
CA SER A 39 -13.65 2.83 -3.49
C SER A 39 -14.09 1.80 -2.46
N THR A 40 -15.21 2.05 -1.80
CA THR A 40 -15.76 1.20 -0.75
C THR A 40 -17.09 0.61 -1.19
N ALA A 41 -17.23 -0.70 -1.06
CA ALA A 41 -18.48 -1.44 -1.16
C ALA A 41 -18.69 -2.26 0.13
N PRO A 42 -19.90 -2.78 0.41
CA PRO A 42 -20.13 -3.63 1.58
C PRO A 42 -19.08 -4.76 1.61
N SER A 43 -18.28 -4.83 2.67
CA SER A 43 -17.19 -5.81 2.86
C SER A 43 -16.08 -5.83 1.80
N THR A 44 -15.98 -4.83 0.91
CA THR A 44 -14.95 -4.80 -0.13
C THR A 44 -14.35 -3.40 -0.25
N LEU A 45 -13.02 -3.34 -0.16
CA LEU A 45 -12.24 -2.13 -0.43
C LEU A 45 -11.50 -2.33 -1.76
N THR A 46 -11.74 -1.43 -2.71
CA THR A 46 -10.96 -1.38 -3.96
C THR A 46 -9.97 -0.23 -3.87
N LEU A 47 -8.68 -0.56 -4.04
CA LEU A 47 -7.59 0.38 -3.96
C LEU A 47 -6.90 0.50 -5.31
N THR A 48 -6.69 1.72 -5.77
CA THR A 48 -5.85 2.03 -6.94
C THR A 48 -4.71 2.90 -6.46
N LEU A 49 -3.47 2.44 -6.65
CA LEU A 49 -2.27 3.16 -6.21
C LEU A 49 -1.40 3.51 -7.42
N ASN A 50 -1.00 4.77 -7.50
CA ASN A 50 0.00 5.25 -8.42
C ASN A 50 1.39 5.10 -7.80
N ILE A 51 2.09 4.02 -8.16
CA ILE A 51 3.37 3.63 -7.58
C ILE A 51 4.48 3.72 -8.63
N ALA A 52 5.55 4.43 -8.28
CA ALA A 52 6.79 4.49 -9.06
C ALA A 52 7.91 3.74 -8.32
N PHE A 53 8.53 2.79 -8.99
CA PHE A 53 9.65 2.01 -8.46
C PHE A 53 11.00 2.59 -8.86
N THR A 54 11.99 2.41 -8.00
CA THR A 54 13.39 2.70 -8.31
C THR A 54 14.07 1.47 -8.91
N ALA A 55 15.16 1.69 -9.66
CA ALA A 55 15.99 0.61 -10.22
C ALA A 55 16.62 -0.30 -9.15
N ALA A 56 16.79 0.19 -7.91
CA ALA A 56 17.25 -0.64 -6.80
C ALA A 56 16.24 -1.75 -6.42
N PHE A 57 15.00 -1.65 -6.90
CA PHE A 57 13.93 -2.61 -6.63
C PHE A 57 13.61 -3.54 -7.82
N THR A 58 14.45 -3.60 -8.85
CA THR A 58 14.31 -4.49 -10.02
C THR A 58 14.11 -5.95 -9.62
N GLY A 59 13.27 -6.67 -10.36
CA GLY A 59 12.92 -8.08 -10.13
C GLY A 59 11.42 -8.29 -9.92
N ASN A 60 11.05 -9.55 -9.65
CA ASN A 60 9.66 -9.92 -9.38
C ASN A 60 9.32 -9.63 -7.92
N ARG A 61 8.24 -8.87 -7.71
CA ARG A 61 7.79 -8.40 -6.41
C ARG A 61 6.36 -8.87 -6.19
N VAL A 62 6.08 -9.42 -5.02
CA VAL A 62 4.73 -9.71 -4.57
C VAL A 62 4.27 -8.55 -3.71
N VAL A 63 3.09 -8.03 -4.00
CA VAL A 63 2.47 -6.94 -3.26
C VAL A 63 1.50 -7.54 -2.25
N TYR A 64 1.74 -7.24 -0.98
CA TYR A 64 0.88 -7.64 0.12
C TYR A 64 0.12 -6.43 0.66
N VAL A 65 -1.17 -6.60 0.95
CA VAL A 65 -2.04 -5.56 1.53
C VAL A 65 -2.84 -6.18 2.66
N ALA A 66 -2.96 -5.43 3.76
CA ALA A 66 -3.88 -5.72 4.84
C ALA A 66 -4.82 -4.52 5.03
N GLY A 67 -6.11 -4.78 5.18
CA GLY A 67 -7.11 -3.79 5.56
C GLY A 67 -7.50 -3.99 7.01
N ARG A 68 -7.46 -2.92 7.81
CA ARG A 68 -8.02 -2.90 9.17
C ARG A 68 -9.09 -1.83 9.29
N ASP A 69 -10.11 -2.09 10.09
CA ASP A 69 -11.05 -1.04 10.46
C ASP A 69 -10.51 -0.13 11.58
N ARG A 70 -11.13 1.04 11.76
CA ARG A 70 -10.69 2.05 12.72
C ARG A 70 -10.84 1.63 14.19
N ALA A 71 -11.79 0.77 14.51
CA ALA A 71 -11.98 0.19 15.83
C ALA A 71 -11.09 -1.03 16.08
N GLU A 72 -10.28 -1.43 15.09
CA GLU A 72 -9.29 -2.53 15.15
C GLU A 72 -9.91 -3.90 15.46
N GLY A 73 -11.23 -4.05 15.26
CA GLY A 73 -11.95 -5.30 15.50
C GLY A 73 -11.91 -6.28 14.33
N ASN A 74 -11.66 -5.78 13.12
CA ASN A 74 -11.57 -6.55 11.88
C ASN A 74 -10.25 -6.26 11.17
N ASN A 75 -9.59 -7.34 10.75
CA ASN A 75 -8.38 -7.33 9.94
C ASN A 75 -8.56 -8.37 8.83
N THR A 76 -8.08 -8.07 7.63
CA THR A 76 -8.01 -9.05 6.55
C THR A 76 -6.77 -9.95 6.64
N ASP A 77 -5.87 -9.66 7.57
CA ASP A 77 -4.47 -10.09 7.56
C ASP A 77 -3.75 -9.68 6.27
N TRP A 78 -2.46 -10.01 6.17
CA TRP A 78 -1.67 -9.74 4.97
C TRP A 78 -2.09 -10.66 3.83
N GLN A 79 -2.69 -10.08 2.79
CA GLN A 79 -3.12 -10.79 1.59
C GLN A 79 -2.18 -10.48 0.43
N ALA A 80 -1.77 -11.49 -0.34
CA ALA A 80 -1.05 -11.30 -1.59
C ALA A 80 -2.05 -10.85 -2.67
N VAL A 81 -2.02 -9.57 -3.04
CA VAL A 81 -3.03 -8.96 -3.92
C VAL A 81 -2.54 -8.70 -5.34
N ALA A 82 -1.23 -8.64 -5.56
CA ALA A 82 -0.67 -8.41 -6.89
C ALA A 82 0.77 -8.92 -7.02
N THR A 83 1.25 -9.02 -8.26
CA THR A 83 2.66 -9.19 -8.59
C THR A 83 3.10 -8.08 -9.54
N TRP A 84 4.33 -7.61 -9.37
CA TRP A 84 4.95 -6.60 -10.22
C TRP A 84 6.36 -7.01 -10.64
N THR A 85 6.62 -6.92 -11.94
CA THR A 85 7.97 -7.04 -12.49
C THR A 85 8.52 -5.64 -12.65
N VAL A 86 9.43 -5.25 -11.76
CA VAL A 86 10.18 -3.99 -11.90
C VAL A 86 11.38 -4.28 -12.79
N GLN A 87 11.55 -3.52 -13.86
CA GLN A 87 12.68 -3.63 -14.80
C GLN A 87 13.60 -2.44 -14.63
#